data_AF-A0A7C7VZ96-F1
#
_entry.id   AF-A0A7C7VZ96-F1
#
_cell.length_a   1.000
_cell.length_b   1.000
_cell.length_c   1.000
_cell.angle_alpha   90.00
_cell.angle_beta   90.00
_cell.angle_gamma   90.00
#
_symmetry.space_group_name_H-M   'P 1'
#
loop_
_entity.id
_entity.type
_entity.pdbx_description
1 polymer ?
#
loop_
_entity_poly.entity_id
_entity_poly.type
_entity_poly.pdbx_seq_one_letter_code
_entity_poly.pdbx_strand_id
1 'polypeptide(L)'
;MKRDLTSLHWCPIIVYNRLRVLEGKMYISVAEAHNRLSRWLKKVREGPITITKRGKPVGVLIAPEEYEELRRVQAYLQMLRLSQSLRESGVTAGELFQTSREELEERRWSSTPA
;
A
#
# COMPACT_ATOMS: atom_id res chain seq x y z
N MET A 1 37.25 -1.35 1.17
CA MET A 1 36.01 -0.58 1.33
C MET A 1 35.21 -0.60 0.02
N LYS A 2 34.50 -1.71 -0.23
CA LYS A 2 33.54 -1.87 -1.32
C LYS A 2 32.20 -2.15 -0.65
N ARG A 3 31.18 -1.33 -0.89
CA ARG A 3 29.82 -1.59 -0.40
C ARG A 3 29.17 -2.52 -1.41
N ASP A 4 29.10 -3.80 -1.05
CA ASP A 4 28.35 -4.81 -1.80
C ASP A 4 26.85 -4.47 -1.73
N LEU A 5 26.24 -4.24 -2.89
CA LEU A 5 24.82 -3.90 -3.06
C LEU A 5 23.97 -5.15 -3.36
N THR A 6 24.46 -6.34 -3.03
CA THR A 6 23.81 -7.63 -3.37
C THR A 6 22.92 -8.19 -2.25
N SER A 7 22.80 -7.50 -1.11
CA SER A 7 22.01 -7.95 0.05
C SER A 7 20.73 -7.13 0.28
N LEU A 8 20.03 -6.73 -0.78
CA LEU A 8 18.63 -6.32 -0.67
C LEU A 8 17.76 -7.50 -1.05
N HIS A 9 17.20 -8.15 -0.03
CA HIS A 9 16.12 -9.12 -0.17
C HIS A 9 15.08 -8.56 -1.16
N TRP A 10 15.06 -9.10 -2.37
CA TRP A 10 14.14 -8.72 -3.44
C TRP A 10 12.74 -9.15 -3.03
N CYS A 11 12.00 -8.25 -2.38
CA CYS A 11 10.61 -8.51 -2.01
C CYS A 11 9.81 -8.73 -3.31
N PRO A 12 9.19 -9.91 -3.53
CA PRO A 12 8.50 -10.22 -4.77
C PRO A 12 7.42 -9.20 -5.13
N ILE A 13 6.83 -8.54 -4.14
CA ILE A 13 5.77 -7.53 -4.29
C ILE A 13 6.28 -6.23 -4.93
N ILE A 14 7.49 -5.77 -4.60
CA ILE A 14 8.07 -4.56 -5.22
C ILE A 14 8.37 -4.84 -6.71
N VAL A 15 8.75 -6.08 -7.02
CA VAL A 15 9.03 -6.53 -8.38
C VAL A 15 7.72 -6.73 -9.17
N TYR A 16 6.71 -7.37 -8.57
CA TYR A 16 5.43 -7.65 -9.22
C TYR A 16 4.61 -6.38 -9.48
N ASN A 17 4.54 -5.45 -8.52
CA ASN A 17 3.85 -4.18 -8.73
C ASN A 17 4.65 -3.25 -9.65
N ARG A 18 5.97 -3.44 -9.77
CA ARG A 18 6.79 -2.73 -10.76
C ARG A 18 6.59 -3.27 -12.18
N LEU A 19 6.35 -4.58 -12.34
CA LEU A 19 6.16 -5.24 -13.63
C LEU A 19 4.77 -4.97 -14.24
N ARG A 20 3.67 -5.07 -13.48
CA ARG A 20 2.32 -4.82 -14.05
C ARG A 20 2.10 -3.36 -14.43
N VAL A 21 2.74 -2.43 -13.72
CA VAL A 21 2.69 -1.01 -14.05
C VAL A 21 3.34 -0.75 -15.41
N LEU A 22 4.28 -1.58 -15.91
CA LEU A 22 5.06 -1.36 -17.16
C LEU A 22 4.38 -1.84 -18.46
N GLU A 23 3.45 -2.80 -18.39
CA GLU A 23 2.77 -3.35 -19.57
C GLU A 23 1.52 -2.51 -19.90
N GLY A 24 1.73 -1.38 -20.58
CA GLY A 24 0.66 -0.47 -21.01
C GLY A 24 0.78 0.97 -20.53
N LYS A 25 1.98 1.43 -20.14
CA LYS A 25 2.18 2.80 -19.64
C LYS A 25 1.93 3.84 -20.72
N MET A 26 0.76 4.47 -20.64
CA MET A 26 0.54 5.74 -21.31
C MET A 26 1.15 6.86 -20.47
N TYR A 27 2.08 7.60 -21.06
CA TYR A 27 2.71 8.76 -20.42
C TYR A 27 2.11 10.05 -20.96
N ILE A 28 1.73 10.95 -20.05
CA ILE A 28 1.21 12.28 -20.40
C ILE A 28 1.96 13.35 -19.61
N SER A 29 2.02 14.57 -20.15
CA SER A 29 2.57 15.70 -19.39
C SER A 29 1.54 16.23 -18.39
N VAL A 30 2.00 16.95 -17.37
CA VAL A 30 1.09 17.68 -16.45
C VAL A 30 0.17 18.62 -17.22
N ALA A 31 0.67 19.29 -18.27
CA ALA A 31 -0.13 20.18 -19.10
C ALA A 31 -1.24 19.43 -19.86
N GLU A 32 -0.93 18.28 -20.45
CA GLU A 32 -1.91 17.45 -21.15
C GLU A 32 -2.95 16.84 -20.20
N ALA A 33 -2.53 16.47 -18.99
CA ALA A 33 -3.43 16.01 -17.93
C ALA A 33 -4.42 17.11 -17.53
N HIS A 34 -3.94 18.33 -17.33
CA HIS A 34 -4.76 19.47 -16.94
C HIS A 34 -5.73 19.90 -18.06
N ASN A 35 -5.23 20.04 -19.28
CA ASN A 35 -6.04 20.54 -20.41
C ASN A 35 -7.14 19.57 -20.83
N ARG A 36 -6.98 18.27 -20.57
CA ARG A 36 -7.86 17.22 -21.10
C ARG A 36 -8.22 16.16 -20.07
N LEU A 37 -8.37 16.60 -18.81
CA LEU A 37 -8.64 15.71 -17.68
C LEU A 37 -9.81 14.76 -17.95
N SER A 38 -10.94 15.26 -18.45
CA SER A 38 -12.13 14.46 -18.75
C SER A 38 -11.87 13.33 -19.75
N ARG A 39 -10.95 13.53 -20.71
CA ARG A 39 -10.56 12.49 -21.66
C ARG A 39 -9.77 11.40 -20.96
N TRP A 40 -8.82 11.79 -20.11
CA TRP A 40 -7.96 10.85 -19.39
C TRP A 40 -8.72 10.07 -18.32
N LEU A 41 -9.71 10.68 -17.65
CA LEU A 41 -10.59 9.97 -16.72
C LEU A 41 -11.47 8.90 -17.38
N LYS A 42 -11.80 9.06 -18.67
CA LYS A 42 -12.47 7.99 -19.43
C LYS A 42 -11.48 6.89 -19.81
N LYS A 43 -10.28 7.29 -20.25
CA LYS A 43 -9.26 6.37 -20.74
C LYS A 43 -8.57 5.56 -19.65
N VAL A 44 -8.52 6.05 -18.41
CA VAL A 44 -7.90 5.35 -17.28
C VAL A 44 -8.55 4.00 -16.97
N ARG A 45 -9.78 3.77 -17.47
CA ARG A 45 -10.46 2.47 -17.40
C ARG A 45 -9.79 1.39 -18.26
N GLU A 46 -9.05 1.78 -19.29
CA GLU A 46 -8.28 0.86 -20.15
C GLU A 46 -6.92 0.51 -19.52
N GLY A 47 -6.45 1.28 -18.55
CA GLY A 47 -5.19 1.06 -17.87
C GLY A 47 -4.62 2.31 -17.18
N PRO A 48 -3.60 2.14 -16.34
CA PRO A 48 -2.98 3.23 -15.58
C PRO A 48 -2.24 4.22 -16.49
N ILE A 49 -2.35 5.51 -16.17
CA ILE A 49 -1.74 6.60 -16.94
C ILE A 49 -0.72 7.33 -16.06
N THR A 50 0.54 7.40 -16.50
CA THR A 50 1.60 8.08 -15.76
C THR A 50 1.69 9.55 -16.19
N ILE A 51 1.58 10.46 -15.22
CA ILE A 51 1.76 11.90 -15.42
C ILE A 51 3.24 12.25 -15.20
N THR A 52 3.80 13.04 -16.11
CA THR A 52 5.20 13.45 -16.11
C THR A 52 5.37 14.96 -16.08
N LYS A 53 6.43 15.43 -15.43
CA LYS A 53 6.89 16.83 -15.45
C LYS A 53 8.37 16.83 -15.83
N ARG A 54 8.72 17.50 -16.94
CA ARG A 54 10.09 17.51 -17.50
C ARG A 54 10.66 16.09 -17.68
N GLY A 55 9.84 15.19 -18.24
CA GLY A 55 10.21 13.79 -18.47
C GLY A 55 10.25 12.88 -17.23
N LYS A 56 10.06 13.44 -16.03
CA LYS A 56 10.06 12.66 -14.77
C LYS A 56 8.63 12.31 -14.35
N PRO A 57 8.32 11.06 -13.99
CA PRO A 57 7.03 10.69 -13.41
C PRO A 57 6.77 11.47 -12.11
N VAL A 58 5.56 12.02 -11.97
CA VAL A 58 5.13 12.78 -10.79
C VAL A 58 3.81 12.30 -10.19
N GLY A 59 3.05 11.50 -10.92
CA GLY A 59 1.79 10.93 -10.46
C GLY A 59 1.28 9.87 -11.42
N VAL A 60 0.28 9.11 -10.97
CA VAL A 60 -0.39 8.08 -11.77
C VAL A 60 -1.89 8.24 -11.59
N LEU A 61 -2.64 8.23 -12.70
CA LEU A 61 -4.09 8.07 -12.69
C LEU A 61 -4.39 6.59 -12.80
N ILE A 62 -5.27 6.11 -11.91
CA ILE A 62 -5.79 4.75 -11.90
C ILE A 62 -7.31 4.78 -11.79
N ALA A 63 -7.97 3.77 -12.33
CA ALA A 63 -9.41 3.61 -12.16
C ALA A 63 -9.73 3.34 -10.67
N PRO A 64 -10.89 3.80 -10.16
CA PRO A 64 -11.30 3.54 -8.78
C PRO A 64 -11.27 2.05 -8.42
N GLU A 65 -11.69 1.18 -9.33
CA GLU A 65 -11.76 -0.27 -9.11
C GLU A 65 -10.36 -0.88 -8.92
N GLU A 66 -9.39 -0.43 -9.72
CA GLU A 66 -7.98 -0.83 -9.59
C GLU A 66 -7.39 -0.33 -8.26
N TYR A 67 -7.74 0.89 -7.85
CA TYR A 67 -7.32 1.42 -6.55
C TYR A 67 -7.85 0.56 -5.39
N GLU A 68 -9.12 0.16 -5.43
CA GLU A 68 -9.72 -0.69 -4.39
C GLU A 68 -9.11 -2.09 -4.35
N GLU A 69 -8.74 -2.66 -5.50
CA GLU A 69 -8.01 -3.92 -5.56
C GLU A 69 -6.63 -3.79 -4.92
N LEU A 70 -5.86 -2.76 -5.27
CA LEU A 70 -4.55 -2.49 -4.67
C LEU A 70 -4.65 -2.29 -3.15
N ARG A 71 -5.71 -1.60 -2.70
CA ARG A 71 -6.01 -1.39 -1.28
C ARG A 71 -6.29 -2.70 -0.55
N ARG A 72 -7.05 -3.62 -1.14
CA ARG A 72 -7.34 -4.95 -0.57
C ARG A 72 -6.07 -5.79 -0.48
N VAL A 73 -5.28 -5.83 -1.55
CA VAL A 73 -3.98 -6.53 -1.55
C VAL A 73 -3.04 -5.96 -0.49
N GLN A 74 -2.97 -4.64 -0.35
CA GLN A 74 -2.14 -4.00 0.67
C GLN A 74 -2.57 -4.40 2.10
N ALA A 75 -3.87 -4.37 2.40
CA ALA A 75 -4.39 -4.75 3.71
C ALA A 75 -4.09 -6.23 4.03
N TYR A 76 -4.28 -7.11 3.05
CA TYR A 76 -3.94 -8.52 3.19
C TYR A 76 -2.45 -8.73 3.52
N LEU A 77 -1.56 -8.05 2.79
CA LEU A 77 -0.12 -8.14 3.03
C LEU A 77 0.29 -7.58 4.40
N GLN A 78 -0.36 -6.52 4.87
CA GLN A 78 -0.13 -6.00 6.22
C GLN A 78 -0.52 -7.03 7.29
N MET A 79 -1.67 -7.69 7.12
CA MET A 79 -2.11 -8.75 8.02
C MET A 79 -1.13 -9.94 8.04
N LEU A 80 -0.64 -10.36 6.88
CA LEU A 80 0.37 -11.42 6.80
C LEU A 80 1.66 -11.05 7.54
N ARG A 81 2.15 -9.81 7.36
CA ARG A 81 3.33 -9.31 8.07
C ARG A 81 3.11 -9.28 9.58
N LEU A 82 1.94 -8.82 10.04
CA LEU A 82 1.60 -8.81 11.45
C LEU A 82 1.59 -10.24 12.02
N SER A 83 0.94 -11.17 11.30
CA SER A 83 0.85 -12.57 11.71
C SER A 83 2.23 -13.22 11.80
N GLN A 84 3.13 -12.89 10.87
CA GLN A 84 4.52 -13.34 10.92
C GLN A 84 5.26 -12.74 12.12
N SER A 85 5.16 -11.42 12.35
CA SER A 85 5.82 -10.79 13.50
C SER A 85 5.34 -11.32 14.85
N LEU A 86 4.05 -11.64 14.98
CA LEU A 86 3.49 -12.24 16.20
C LEU A 86 3.98 -13.68 16.41
N ARG A 87 4.17 -14.45 15.33
CA ARG A 87 4.78 -15.77 15.42
C ARG A 87 6.25 -15.67 15.83
N GLU A 88 6.98 -14.69 15.30
CA GLU A 88 8.40 -14.46 15.62
C GLU A 88 8.61 -13.91 17.03
N SER A 89 7.65 -13.16 17.59
CA SER A 89 7.74 -12.61 18.94
C SER A 89 7.52 -13.65 20.05
N GLY A 90 7.08 -14.88 19.71
CA GLY A 90 6.84 -15.95 20.67
C GLY A 90 5.69 -15.70 21.64
N VAL A 91 4.91 -14.63 21.41
CA VAL A 91 3.81 -14.23 22.29
C VAL A 91 2.67 -15.22 22.12
N THR A 92 2.25 -15.82 23.22
CA THR A 92 1.15 -16.80 23.18
C THR A 92 -0.20 -16.09 23.10
N ALA A 93 -1.19 -16.76 22.50
CA ALA A 93 -2.55 -16.24 22.41
C ALA A 93 -3.16 -15.96 23.81
N GLY A 94 -2.74 -16.70 24.84
CA GLY A 94 -3.17 -16.50 26.22
C GLY A 94 -2.65 -15.20 26.83
N GLU A 95 -1.36 -14.89 26.64
CA GLU A 95 -0.75 -13.65 27.12
C GLU A 95 -1.38 -12.42 26.45
N LEU A 96 -1.59 -12.46 25.13
CA LEU A 96 -2.29 -11.39 24.39
C LEU A 96 -3.71 -11.15 24.87
N PHE A 97 -4.46 -12.23 25.14
CA PHE A 97 -5.84 -12.15 25.60
C PHE A 97 -5.91 -11.52 26.99
N GLN A 98 -5.02 -11.91 27.91
CA GLN A 98 -4.99 -11.40 29.27
C GLN A 98 -4.62 -9.91 29.29
N THR A 99 -3.58 -9.48 28.57
CA THR A 99 -3.19 -8.07 28.48
C THR A 99 -4.29 -7.23 27.82
N SER A 100 -4.93 -7.73 26.75
CA SER A 100 -6.05 -7.01 26.10
C SER A 100 -7.27 -6.87 27.03
N ARG A 101 -7.53 -7.88 27.88
CA ARG A 101 -8.61 -7.84 28.87
C ARG A 101 -8.37 -6.77 29.93
N GLU A 102 -7.16 -6.75 30.47
CA GLU A 102 -6.75 -5.78 31.50
C GLU A 102 -6.85 -4.34 30.98
N GLU A 103 -6.37 -4.06 29.77
CA GLU A 103 -6.47 -2.72 29.15
C GLU A 103 -7.94 -2.27 28.91
N LEU A 104 -8.83 -3.19 28.54
CA LEU A 104 -10.24 -2.87 28.30
C LEU A 104 -11.02 -2.68 29.61
N GLU A 105 -10.68 -3.42 30.67
CA GLU A 105 -11.27 -3.29 32.00
C GLU A 105 -10.81 -2.00 32.70
N GLU A 106 -9.54 -1.61 32.53
CA GLU A 106 -9.00 -0.34 33.03
C GLU A 106 -9.70 0.87 32.39
N ARG A 107 -9.97 0.82 31.07
CA ARG A 107 -10.79 1.84 30.39
C ARG A 107 -12.23 1.89 30.91
N ARG A 108 -12.82 0.75 31.24
CA ARG A 108 -14.19 0.68 31.78
C ARG A 108 -14.30 1.34 33.15
N TRP A 109 -13.32 1.15 34.02
CA TRP A 109 -13.31 1.77 35.36
C TRP A 109 -13.20 3.31 35.30
N SER A 110 -12.45 3.85 34.33
CA SER A 110 -12.25 5.29 34.14
C SER A 110 -13.46 6.06 33.56
N SER A 111 -14.55 5.38 33.19
CA SER A 111 -15.71 5.98 32.50
C SER A 111 -17.03 5.91 33.28
N THR A 112 -16.99 5.58 34.58
CA THR A 112 -18.16 5.63 35.46
C THR A 112 -18.29 7.04 36.06
N PRO A 113 -19.33 7.84 35.74
CA PRO A 113 -19.54 9.12 36.41
C PRO A 113 -20.01 8.88 37.85
N ALA A 114 -19.44 9.66 38.78
CA ALA A 114 -19.85 9.71 40.19
C ALA A 114 -21.26 10.29 40.37
#